data_AF-A0A7V4YXF9-F1
#
_entry.id   AF-A0A7V4YXF9-F1
#
_cell.length_a   1.000
_cell.length_b   1.000
_cell.length_c   1.000
_cell.angle_alpha   90.00
_cell.angle_beta   90.00
_cell.angle_gamma   90.00
#
_symmetry.space_group_name_H-M   'P 1'
#
loop_
_entity.id
_entity.type
_entity.pdbx_description
1 polymer ?
#
loop_
_entity_poly.entity_id
_entity_poly.type
_entity_poly.pdbx_seq_one_letter_code
_entity_poly.pdbx_strand_id
1 'polypeptide(L)'
;MKQFPPSLLILLLSSFCFSETYAQKSAILEQYVQTGLSNNLALQQQNLDLRKAQEAIRQSKSLFYPSLKFEANYTRATGGRRIQFPVGDLINPIYANLNELNELVQPGAPDYPTNVPNVNEQFLPDDFHETKLSFAYPLFNSDLKYNRQIQEHLYESKSAQKAAYEQQLRYQITEAYLLYLQALEAEKIWQNSKTVLTE
;
A
#
# COMPACT_ATOMS: atom_id res chain seq x y z
N MET A 1 76.21 -29.11 -21.27
CA MET A 1 74.81 -28.74 -21.53
C MET A 1 73.94 -29.45 -20.50
N LYS A 2 73.54 -28.77 -19.41
CA LYS A 2 72.67 -29.37 -18.38
C LYS A 2 71.21 -29.19 -18.80
N GLN A 3 70.51 -30.29 -19.01
CA GLN A 3 69.08 -30.30 -19.32
C GLN A 3 68.30 -29.92 -18.06
N PHE A 4 67.48 -28.87 -18.13
CA PHE A 4 66.57 -28.50 -17.05
C PHE A 4 65.42 -29.52 -16.97
N PRO A 5 65.02 -29.98 -15.77
CA PRO A 5 63.97 -30.98 -15.63
C PRO A 5 62.59 -30.38 -15.97
N PRO A 6 61.71 -31.11 -16.67
CA PRO A 6 60.40 -30.60 -17.11
C PRO A 6 59.46 -30.26 -15.94
N SER A 7 59.73 -30.77 -14.73
CA SER A 7 59.00 -30.42 -13.50
C SER A 7 59.22 -28.97 -13.05
N LEU A 8 60.37 -28.37 -13.36
CA LEU A 8 60.68 -26.98 -12.99
C LEU A 8 59.93 -25.98 -13.87
N LEU A 9 59.60 -26.38 -15.10
CA LEU A 9 58.83 -25.59 -16.06
C LEU A 9 57.33 -25.58 -15.71
N ILE A 10 56.81 -26.70 -15.19
CA ILE A 10 55.42 -26.80 -14.69
C ILE A 10 55.21 -25.94 -13.43
N LEU A 11 56.19 -25.90 -12.52
CA LEU A 11 56.12 -25.07 -11.31
C LEU A 11 56.14 -23.56 -11.62
N LEU A 12 56.91 -23.15 -12.62
CA LEU A 12 56.98 -21.77 -13.11
C LEU A 12 55.68 -21.33 -13.81
N LEU A 13 55.03 -22.24 -14.56
CA LEU A 13 53.74 -21.97 -15.19
C LEU A 13 52.60 -21.84 -14.15
N SER A 14 52.63 -22.61 -13.06
CA SER A 14 51.64 -22.49 -11.98
C SER A 14 51.75 -21.19 -11.17
N SER A 15 52.94 -20.59 -11.07
CA SER A 15 53.15 -19.34 -10.32
C SER A 15 52.62 -18.11 -11.07
N PHE A 16 52.55 -18.15 -12.41
CA PHE A 16 52.01 -17.06 -13.22
C PHE A 16 50.48 -16.95 -13.16
N CYS A 17 49.78 -18.03 -12.81
CA CYS A 17 48.30 -18.04 -12.71
C CYS A 17 47.74 -17.35 -11.46
N PHE A 18 48.56 -17.02 -10.46
CA PHE A 18 48.11 -16.41 -9.20
C PHE A 18 48.42 -14.90 -9.08
N SER A 19 48.77 -14.24 -10.19
CA SER A 19 48.80 -12.78 -10.19
C SER A 19 47.36 -12.28 -10.18
N GLU A 20 46.88 -11.82 -9.03
CA GLU A 20 45.65 -11.04 -8.96
C GLU A 20 45.80 -9.84 -9.90
N THR A 21 45.17 -9.94 -11.07
CA THR A 21 45.05 -8.83 -11.99
C THR A 21 44.06 -7.86 -11.37
N TYR A 22 44.59 -6.93 -10.58
CA TYR A 22 43.84 -5.76 -10.15
C TYR A 22 43.48 -4.98 -11.41
N ALA A 23 42.26 -5.18 -11.92
CA ALA A 23 41.67 -4.27 -12.90
C ALA A 23 41.82 -2.86 -12.32
N GLN A 24 42.52 -1.97 -13.04
CA GLN A 24 42.75 -0.61 -12.59
C GLN A 24 41.41 0.09 -12.40
N LYS A 25 40.92 0.14 -11.16
CA LYS A 25 39.75 0.92 -10.80
C LYS A 25 40.12 2.38 -10.99
N SER A 26 39.56 3.01 -12.04
CA SER A 26 39.69 4.45 -12.23
C SER A 26 39.01 5.16 -11.06
N ALA A 27 39.79 5.91 -10.28
CA ALA A 27 39.27 6.70 -9.16
C ALA A 27 38.22 7.73 -9.64
N ILE A 28 38.41 8.27 -10.85
CA ILE A 28 37.48 9.22 -11.48
C ILE A 28 36.15 8.54 -11.83
N LEU A 29 36.20 7.33 -12.39
CA LEU A 29 34.99 6.57 -12.71
C LEU A 29 34.19 6.26 -11.45
N GLU A 30 34.85 5.79 -10.39
CA GLU A 30 34.16 5.48 -9.14
C GLU A 30 33.52 6.74 -8.52
N GLN A 31 34.17 7.91 -8.64
CA GLN A 31 33.57 9.18 -8.23
C GLN A 31 32.30 9.51 -9.01
N TYR A 32 32.28 9.31 -10.33
CA TYR A 32 31.06 9.50 -11.13
C TYR A 32 29.96 8.52 -10.75
N VAL A 33 30.29 7.25 -10.52
CA VAL A 33 29.32 6.25 -10.07
C VAL A 33 28.74 6.63 -8.71
N GLN A 34 29.56 7.03 -7.74
CA GLN A 34 29.10 7.45 -6.42
C GLN A 34 28.23 8.71 -6.49
N THR A 35 28.59 9.65 -7.35
CA THR A 35 27.79 10.86 -7.61
C THR A 35 26.44 10.50 -8.23
N GLY A 36 26.42 9.55 -9.17
CA GLY A 36 25.20 9.03 -9.78
C GLY A 36 24.31 8.31 -8.76
N LEU A 37 24.86 7.40 -7.97
CA LEU A 37 24.08 6.66 -6.95
C LEU A 37 23.50 7.57 -5.86
N SER A 38 24.15 8.68 -5.51
CA SER A 38 23.65 9.60 -4.50
C SER A 38 22.62 10.61 -5.04
N ASN A 39 22.76 11.05 -6.29
CA ASN A 39 21.96 12.13 -6.86
C ASN A 39 20.94 11.71 -7.92
N ASN A 40 20.90 10.44 -8.32
CA ASN A 40 19.96 9.99 -9.35
C ASN A 40 18.51 9.99 -8.83
N LEU A 41 17.66 10.78 -9.50
CA LEU A 41 16.25 10.97 -9.13
C LEU A 41 15.43 9.68 -9.20
N ALA A 42 15.68 8.84 -10.20
CA ALA A 42 14.97 7.57 -10.35
C ALA A 42 15.33 6.59 -9.23
N LEU A 43 16.59 6.56 -8.78
CA LEU A 43 17.00 5.77 -7.61
C LEU A 43 16.39 6.32 -6.31
N GLN A 44 16.28 7.65 -6.17
CA GLN A 44 15.55 8.27 -5.05
C GLN A 44 14.07 7.87 -5.06
N GLN A 45 13.42 7.83 -6.22
CA GLN A 45 12.04 7.33 -6.36
C GLN A 45 11.92 5.86 -5.93
N GLN A 46 12.83 4.98 -6.37
CA GLN A 46 12.85 3.57 -5.91
C GLN A 46 12.99 3.47 -4.38
N ASN A 47 13.76 4.36 -3.77
CA ASN A 47 13.91 4.41 -2.32
C ASN A 47 12.61 4.85 -1.62
N LEU A 48 11.89 5.81 -2.17
CA LEU A 48 10.57 6.22 -1.67
C LEU A 48 9.54 5.08 -1.79
N ASP A 49 9.55 4.37 -2.92
CA ASP A 49 8.68 3.21 -3.13
C ASP A 49 8.97 2.08 -2.13
N LEU A 50 10.25 1.83 -1.82
CA LEU A 50 10.64 0.87 -0.80
C LEU A 50 10.15 1.27 0.60
N ARG A 51 10.28 2.56 0.95
CA ARG A 51 9.74 3.09 2.22
C ARG A 51 8.22 2.97 2.28
N LYS A 52 7.52 3.21 1.18
CA LYS A 52 6.06 3.01 1.10
C LYS A 52 5.69 1.54 1.33
N ALA A 53 6.44 0.60 0.76
CA ALA A 53 6.23 -0.83 1.01
C ALA A 53 6.48 -1.20 2.49
N GLN A 54 7.50 -0.61 3.11
CA GLN A 54 7.76 -0.79 4.55
C GLN A 54 6.61 -0.26 5.42
N GLU A 55 6.04 0.90 5.08
CA GLU A 55 4.85 1.43 5.77
C GLU A 55 3.63 0.54 5.56
N ALA A 56 3.46 -0.07 4.39
CA ALA A 56 2.38 -1.03 4.14
C ALA A 56 2.50 -2.27 5.04
N ILE A 57 3.72 -2.77 5.29
CA ILE A 57 3.96 -3.82 6.29
C ILE A 57 3.52 -3.34 7.68
N ARG A 58 3.89 -2.12 8.09
CA ARG A 58 3.51 -1.56 9.40
C ARG A 58 1.98 -1.44 9.53
N GLN A 59 1.31 -0.97 8.48
CA GLN A 59 -0.16 -0.90 8.44
C GLN A 59 -0.78 -2.29 8.55
N SER A 60 -0.26 -3.29 7.83
CA SER A 60 -0.75 -4.67 7.93
C SER A 60 -0.61 -5.23 9.35
N LYS A 61 0.50 -4.92 10.06
CA LYS A 61 0.71 -5.29 11.47
C LYS A 61 -0.28 -4.59 12.39
N SER A 62 -0.66 -3.35 12.10
CA SER A 62 -1.63 -2.63 12.95
C SER A 62 -3.02 -3.26 12.96
N LEU A 63 -3.39 -4.00 11.92
CA LEU A 63 -4.68 -4.70 11.85
C LEU A 63 -4.83 -5.81 12.90
N PHE A 64 -3.73 -6.27 13.51
CA PHE A 64 -3.75 -7.24 14.60
C PHE A 64 -4.03 -6.62 15.97
N TYR A 65 -3.97 -5.30 16.09
CA TYR A 65 -4.22 -4.61 17.35
C TYR A 65 -5.72 -4.32 17.54
N PRO A 66 -6.18 -4.18 18.79
CA PRO A 66 -7.53 -3.70 19.05
C PRO A 66 -7.73 -2.29 18.48
N SER A 67 -8.92 -2.04 17.95
CA SER A 67 -9.34 -0.75 17.43
C SER A 67 -10.43 -0.15 18.32
N LEU A 68 -10.33 1.16 18.55
CA LEU A 68 -11.33 1.95 19.26
C LEU A 68 -11.84 3.03 18.31
N LYS A 69 -13.15 3.10 18.10
CA LYS A 69 -13.80 4.07 17.22
C LYS A 69 -14.77 4.90 18.02
N PHE A 70 -14.68 6.21 17.89
CA PHE A 70 -15.64 7.15 18.43
C PHE A 70 -16.47 7.71 17.26
N GLU A 71 -17.78 7.57 17.36
CA GLU A 71 -18.72 7.98 16.33
C GLU A 71 -19.79 8.88 16.96
N ALA A 72 -19.97 10.08 16.40
CA ALA A 72 -20.96 11.05 16.83
C ALA A 72 -21.72 11.55 15.60
N ASN A 73 -23.00 11.19 15.50
CA ASN A 73 -23.87 11.49 14.39
C ASN A 73 -25.09 12.28 14.86
N TYR A 74 -25.57 13.19 14.03
CA TYR A 74 -26.84 13.88 14.22
C TYR A 74 -27.67 13.73 12.95
N THR A 75 -28.84 13.11 13.07
CA THR A 75 -29.73 12.80 11.96
C THR A 75 -30.96 13.69 12.06
N ARG A 76 -31.21 14.44 10.99
CA ARG A 76 -32.42 15.25 10.83
C ARG A 76 -33.12 14.85 9.54
N ALA A 77 -34.40 14.54 9.62
CA ALA A 77 -35.20 14.08 8.51
C ALA A 77 -36.43 14.97 8.37
N THR A 78 -36.40 15.90 7.41
CA THR A 78 -37.53 16.81 7.12
C THR A 78 -38.66 16.12 6.31
N GLY A 79 -38.59 14.80 6.15
CA GLY A 79 -39.56 14.00 5.37
C GLY A 79 -39.13 12.53 5.29
N GLY A 80 -39.93 11.72 4.61
CA GLY A 80 -39.65 10.30 4.43
C GLY A 80 -40.92 9.45 4.47
N ARG A 81 -40.73 8.13 4.52
CA ARG A 81 -41.85 7.20 4.68
C ARG A 81 -42.50 7.43 6.04
N ARG A 82 -43.83 7.55 6.06
CA ARG A 82 -44.61 7.57 7.30
C ARG A 82 -45.28 6.23 7.48
N ILE A 83 -45.28 5.70 8.70
CA ILE A 83 -46.10 4.56 9.07
C ILE A 83 -47.48 5.12 9.39
N GLN A 84 -48.41 4.93 8.45
CA GLN A 84 -49.83 5.16 8.67
C GLN A 84 -50.43 3.83 9.12
N PHE A 85 -50.74 3.71 10.41
CA PHE A 85 -51.33 2.52 10.98
C PHE A 85 -52.78 2.83 11.40
N PRO A 86 -53.79 2.25 10.72
CA PRO A 86 -55.20 2.61 10.93
C PRO A 86 -55.77 1.92 12.18
N VAL A 87 -55.23 2.21 13.35
CA VAL A 87 -55.67 1.62 14.63
C VAL A 87 -57.13 1.95 14.90
N GLY A 88 -57.53 3.20 14.68
CA GLY A 88 -58.89 3.65 14.91
C GLY A 88 -59.90 2.91 14.04
N ASP A 89 -59.62 2.78 12.75
CA ASP A 89 -60.53 2.12 11.80
C ASP A 89 -60.69 0.63 12.09
N LEU A 90 -59.67 -0.01 12.68
CA LEU A 90 -59.71 -1.42 13.05
C LEU A 90 -60.37 -1.65 14.42
N ILE A 91 -60.10 -0.78 15.40
CA ILE A 91 -60.48 -0.99 16.80
C ILE A 91 -61.83 -0.36 17.14
N ASN A 92 -62.16 0.83 16.62
CA ASN A 92 -63.40 1.53 16.96
C ASN A 92 -64.66 0.72 16.62
N PRO A 93 -64.78 0.03 15.46
CA PRO A 93 -65.95 -0.80 15.16
C PRO A 93 -66.08 -2.01 16.10
N ILE A 94 -64.94 -2.60 16.51
CA ILE A 94 -64.92 -3.72 17.45
C ILE A 94 -65.41 -3.25 18.81
N TYR A 95 -64.90 -2.12 19.30
CA TYR A 95 -65.33 -1.54 20.58
C TYR A 95 -66.77 -1.07 20.56
N ALA A 96 -67.26 -0.52 19.44
CA ALA A 96 -68.67 -0.16 19.29
C ALA A 96 -69.58 -1.41 19.41
N ASN A 97 -69.26 -2.48 18.68
CA ASN A 97 -70.00 -3.74 18.77
C ASN A 97 -69.96 -4.35 20.18
N LEU A 98 -68.81 -4.28 20.86
CA LEU A 98 -68.67 -4.78 22.23
C LEU A 98 -69.49 -3.95 23.24
N ASN A 99 -69.56 -2.63 23.06
CA ASN A 99 -70.40 -1.76 23.90
C ASN A 99 -71.88 -2.08 23.71
N GLU A 100 -72.35 -2.24 22.46
CA GLU A 100 -73.73 -2.64 22.17
C GLU A 100 -74.07 -4.01 22.80
N LEU A 101 -73.14 -4.98 22.71
CA LEU A 101 -73.34 -6.29 23.36
C LEU A 101 -73.32 -6.19 24.90
N ASN A 102 -72.47 -5.35 25.48
CA ASN A 102 -72.42 -5.12 26.92
C ASN A 102 -73.73 -4.50 27.43
N GLU A 103 -74.32 -3.55 26.71
CA GLU A 103 -75.64 -3.00 27.04
C GLU A 103 -76.74 -4.07 27.05
N LEU A 104 -76.67 -5.06 26.15
CA LEU A 104 -77.65 -6.15 26.05
C LEU A 104 -77.46 -7.25 27.11
N VAL A 105 -76.21 -7.60 27.44
CA VAL A 105 -75.88 -8.75 28.29
C VAL A 105 -75.65 -8.35 29.75
N GLN A 106 -75.08 -7.17 30.00
CA GLN A 106 -74.77 -6.67 31.35
C GLN A 106 -74.93 -5.14 31.43
N PRO A 107 -76.16 -4.64 31.61
CA PRO A 107 -76.41 -3.20 31.73
C PRO A 107 -75.60 -2.57 32.88
N GLY A 108 -74.82 -1.53 32.56
CA GLY A 108 -73.95 -0.81 33.51
C GLY A 108 -72.48 -1.21 33.49
N ALA A 109 -72.05 -2.06 32.57
CA ALA A 109 -70.63 -2.30 32.29
C ALA A 109 -69.96 -1.02 31.72
N PRO A 110 -68.65 -0.79 31.99
CA PRO A 110 -67.93 0.37 31.47
C PRO A 110 -67.70 0.28 29.95
N ASP A 111 -67.96 1.37 29.25
CA ASP A 111 -67.79 1.46 27.79
C ASP A 111 -66.31 1.47 27.37
N TYR A 112 -66.02 0.76 26.28
CA TYR A 112 -64.75 0.85 25.57
C TYR A 112 -64.68 2.14 24.75
N PRO A 113 -63.50 2.79 24.65
CA PRO A 113 -63.36 4.07 23.97
C PRO A 113 -63.45 3.92 22.44
N THR A 114 -64.44 4.53 21.80
CA THR A 114 -64.66 4.45 20.33
C THR A 114 -64.06 5.60 19.53
N ASN A 115 -63.21 6.41 20.17
CA ASN A 115 -62.54 7.56 19.59
C ASN A 115 -61.02 7.37 19.44
N VAL A 116 -60.56 6.13 19.26
CA VAL A 116 -59.14 5.85 19.05
C VAL A 116 -58.71 6.46 17.71
N PRO A 117 -57.72 7.36 17.66
CA PRO A 117 -57.25 7.96 16.42
C PRO A 117 -56.34 7.01 15.64
N ASN A 118 -56.32 7.16 14.31
CA ASN A 118 -55.32 6.51 13.47
C ASN A 118 -53.94 7.11 13.74
N VAL A 119 -52.92 6.26 13.78
CA VAL A 119 -51.54 6.65 14.09
C VAL A 119 -50.81 6.95 12.78
N ASN A 120 -50.12 8.09 12.70
CA ASN A 120 -49.36 8.48 11.52
C ASN A 120 -47.99 9.02 11.95
N GLU A 121 -47.00 8.15 12.06
CA GLU A 121 -45.67 8.49 12.56
C GLU A 121 -44.60 8.46 11.47
N GLN A 122 -43.58 9.30 11.60
CA GLN A 122 -42.45 9.32 10.67
C GLN A 122 -41.52 8.13 10.93
N PHE A 123 -41.16 7.39 9.88
CA PHE A 123 -40.33 6.19 10.01
C PHE A 123 -38.85 6.50 10.26
N LEU A 124 -38.36 7.58 9.65
CA LEU A 124 -36.96 7.98 9.79
C LEU A 124 -36.78 8.77 11.09
N PRO A 125 -35.68 8.54 11.83
CA PRO A 125 -35.34 9.37 12.97
C PRO A 125 -35.22 10.84 12.53
N ASP A 126 -35.95 11.71 13.20
CA ASP A 126 -35.80 13.16 13.08
C ASP A 126 -35.28 13.69 14.42
N ASP A 127 -34.37 14.68 14.36
CA ASP A 127 -33.70 15.24 15.52
C ASP A 127 -33.03 14.19 16.44
N PHE A 128 -32.35 13.21 15.83
CA PHE A 128 -31.74 12.10 16.55
C PHE A 128 -30.22 12.24 16.65
N HIS A 129 -29.70 12.27 17.88
CA HIS A 129 -28.27 12.28 18.17
C HIS A 129 -27.78 10.91 18.62
N GLU A 130 -26.77 10.37 17.94
CA GLU A 130 -26.10 9.12 18.30
C GLU A 130 -24.63 9.40 18.60
N THR A 131 -24.21 9.19 19.84
CA THR A 131 -22.79 9.18 20.21
C THR A 131 -22.44 7.80 20.76
N LYS A 132 -21.52 7.09 20.11
CA LYS A 132 -21.10 5.74 20.50
C LYS A 132 -19.59 5.55 20.45
N LEU A 133 -19.13 4.66 21.31
CA LEU A 133 -17.76 4.19 21.34
C LEU A 133 -17.76 2.69 21.00
N SER A 134 -17.03 2.30 19.95
CA SER A 134 -16.96 0.92 19.47
C SER A 134 -15.55 0.37 19.65
N PHE A 135 -15.44 -0.77 20.34
CA PHE A 135 -14.19 -1.51 20.52
C PHE A 135 -14.24 -2.81 19.72
N ALA A 136 -13.22 -3.09 18.92
CA ALA A 136 -13.13 -4.30 18.13
C ALA A 136 -11.72 -4.89 18.18
N TYR A 137 -11.62 -6.20 18.46
CA TYR A 137 -10.35 -6.92 18.52
C TYR A 137 -10.44 -8.25 17.75
N PRO A 138 -9.62 -8.46 16.70
CA PRO A 138 -9.65 -9.70 15.93
C PRO A 138 -8.94 -10.83 16.69
N LEU A 139 -9.69 -11.80 17.20
CA LEU A 139 -9.12 -12.98 17.88
C LEU A 139 -8.58 -14.01 16.89
N PHE A 140 -9.29 -14.25 15.78
CA PHE A 140 -8.89 -15.18 14.75
C PHE A 140 -9.30 -14.66 13.37
N ASN A 141 -8.30 -14.34 12.55
CA ASN A 141 -8.49 -13.94 11.15
C ASN A 141 -7.24 -14.32 10.33
N SER A 142 -7.39 -15.34 9.46
CA SER A 142 -6.31 -15.81 8.59
C SER A 142 -5.88 -14.78 7.56
N ASP A 143 -6.80 -13.93 7.11
CA ASP A 143 -6.55 -12.97 6.04
C ASP A 143 -5.56 -11.90 6.50
N LEU A 144 -5.58 -11.54 7.79
CA LEU A 144 -4.59 -10.62 8.37
C LEU A 144 -3.17 -11.20 8.29
N LYS A 145 -3.02 -12.51 8.53
CA LYS A 145 -1.73 -13.20 8.42
C LYS A 145 -1.22 -13.17 6.98
N TYR A 146 -2.06 -13.57 6.03
CA TYR A 146 -1.68 -13.61 4.62
C TYR A 146 -1.43 -12.21 4.06
N ASN A 147 -2.23 -11.21 4.45
CA ASN A 147 -2.00 -9.81 4.06
C ASN A 147 -0.60 -9.35 4.50
N ARG A 148 -0.20 -9.59 5.75
CA ARG A 148 1.15 -9.26 6.23
C ARG A 148 2.23 -9.95 5.40
N GLN A 149 2.09 -11.24 5.11
CA GLN A 149 3.05 -11.99 4.30
C GLN A 149 3.15 -11.45 2.87
N ILE A 150 2.03 -11.08 2.26
CA ILE A 150 1.99 -10.44 0.95
C ILE A 150 2.75 -9.11 0.99
N GLN A 151 2.53 -8.25 2.00
CA GLN A 151 3.26 -6.99 2.12
C GLN A 151 4.77 -7.20 2.33
N GLU A 152 5.18 -8.25 3.07
CA GLU A 152 6.58 -8.62 3.25
C GLU A 152 7.24 -9.03 1.92
N HIS A 153 6.61 -9.89 1.13
CA HIS A 153 7.13 -10.28 -0.19
C HIS A 153 7.13 -9.13 -1.20
N LEU A 154 6.14 -8.23 -1.15
CA LEU A 154 6.13 -7.02 -1.97
C LEU A 154 7.31 -6.11 -1.62
N TYR A 155 7.65 -5.96 -0.34
CA TYR A 155 8.83 -5.22 0.10
C TYR A 155 10.13 -5.87 -0.40
N GLU A 156 10.26 -7.19 -0.30
CA GLU A 156 11.42 -7.94 -0.82
C GLU A 156 11.58 -7.72 -2.33
N SER A 157 10.48 -7.81 -3.09
CA SER A 157 10.47 -7.53 -4.53
C SER A 157 10.93 -6.10 -4.84
N LYS A 158 10.47 -5.09 -4.08
CA LYS A 158 10.91 -3.70 -4.24
C LYS A 158 12.37 -3.50 -3.87
N SER A 159 12.86 -4.20 -2.85
CA SER A 159 14.27 -4.18 -2.48
C SER A 159 15.16 -4.73 -3.61
N ALA A 160 14.77 -5.87 -4.18
CA ALA A 160 15.46 -6.47 -5.31
C ALA A 160 15.42 -5.57 -6.56
N GLN A 161 14.27 -4.94 -6.84
CA GLN A 161 14.12 -3.98 -7.92
C GLN A 161 15.06 -2.77 -7.77
N LYS A 162 15.17 -2.21 -6.56
CA LYS A 162 16.11 -1.13 -6.24
C LYS A 162 17.56 -1.59 -6.47
N ALA A 163 17.94 -2.76 -5.94
CA ALA A 163 19.29 -3.28 -6.10
C ALA A 163 19.66 -3.53 -7.57
N ALA A 164 18.74 -4.08 -8.36
CA ALA A 164 18.93 -4.25 -9.80
C ALA A 164 19.11 -2.90 -10.51
N TYR A 165 18.33 -1.89 -10.14
CA TYR A 165 18.44 -0.54 -10.68
C TYR A 165 19.78 0.13 -10.33
N GLU A 166 20.29 -0.05 -9.10
CA GLU A 166 21.62 0.45 -8.70
C GLU A 166 22.73 -0.14 -9.59
N GLN A 167 22.66 -1.45 -9.89
CA GLN A 167 23.63 -2.11 -10.77
C GLN A 167 23.50 -1.62 -12.22
N GLN A 168 22.27 -1.47 -12.71
CA GLN A 168 22.03 -0.93 -14.04
C GLN A 168 22.56 0.50 -14.17
N LEU A 169 22.36 1.34 -13.17
CA LEU A 169 22.85 2.72 -13.17
C LEU A 169 24.38 2.76 -13.17
N ARG A 170 25.04 1.92 -12.35
CA ARG A 170 26.50 1.76 -12.37
C ARG A 170 27.00 1.36 -13.76
N TYR A 171 26.35 0.40 -14.40
CA TYR A 171 26.68 -0.03 -15.76
C TYR A 171 26.56 1.12 -16.76
N GLN A 172 25.43 1.84 -16.78
CA GLN A 172 25.19 2.95 -17.70
C GLN A 172 26.20 4.10 -17.53
N ILE A 173 26.56 4.45 -16.29
CA ILE A 173 27.58 5.47 -16.01
C ILE A 173 28.94 5.02 -16.54
N THR A 174 29.27 3.74 -16.33
CA THR A 174 30.54 3.16 -16.80
C THR A 174 30.62 3.16 -18.32
N GLU A 175 29.56 2.73 -19.00
CA GLU A 175 29.47 2.75 -20.46
C GLU A 175 29.64 4.18 -21.00
N ALA A 176 28.90 5.15 -20.47
CA ALA A 176 28.99 6.55 -20.88
C ALA A 176 30.40 7.13 -20.67
N TYR A 177 31.05 6.79 -19.55
CA TYR A 177 32.43 7.22 -19.28
C TYR A 177 33.43 6.65 -20.28
N LEU A 178 33.30 5.36 -20.63
CA LEU A 178 34.18 4.74 -21.62
C LEU A 178 33.97 5.32 -23.02
N LEU A 179 32.71 5.58 -23.41
CA LEU A 179 32.39 6.25 -24.68
C LEU A 179 32.98 7.66 -24.73
N TYR A 180 32.96 8.41 -23.62
CA TYR A 180 33.60 9.71 -23.52
C TYR A 180 35.13 9.63 -23.73
N LEU A 181 35.80 8.66 -23.10
CA LEU A 181 37.24 8.47 -23.30
C LEU A 181 37.57 8.07 -24.74
N GLN A 182 36.75 7.23 -25.38
CA GLN A 182 36.92 6.85 -26.78
C GLN A 182 36.80 8.07 -27.70
N ALA A 183 35.82 8.96 -27.45
CA ALA A 183 35.65 10.18 -28.22
C ALA A 183 36.85 11.14 -28.08
N LEU A 184 37.40 11.31 -26.87
CA LEU A 184 38.61 12.11 -26.64
C LEU A 184 39.82 11.55 -27.38
N GLU A 185 39.98 10.22 -27.41
CA GLU A 185 41.10 9.61 -28.11
C GLU A 185 40.94 9.73 -29.63
N ALA A 186 39.71 9.57 -30.14
CA ALA A 186 39.40 9.81 -31.55
C ALA A 186 39.71 11.26 -31.96
N GLU A 187 39.41 12.24 -31.10
CA GLU A 187 39.77 13.64 -31.34
C GLU A 187 41.29 13.84 -31.43
N LYS A 188 42.07 13.26 -30.50
CA LYS A 188 43.54 13.33 -30.56
C LYS A 188 44.10 12.71 -31.83
N ILE A 189 43.60 11.53 -32.21
CA ILE A 189 44.01 10.87 -33.45
C ILE A 189 43.72 11.76 -34.65
N TRP A 190 42.55 12.41 -34.67
CA TRP A 190 42.16 13.31 -35.76
C TRP A 190 43.05 14.56 -35.83
N GLN A 191 43.37 15.19 -34.69
CA GLN A 191 44.29 16.33 -34.63
C GLN A 191 45.71 15.95 -35.07
N ASN A 192 46.22 14.81 -34.60
CA ASN A 192 47.54 14.31 -34.99
C ASN A 192 47.59 14.02 -36.49
N SER A 193 46.53 13.40 -37.03
CA SER A 193 46.42 13.12 -38.48
C SER A 193 46.40 14.41 -39.30
N LYS A 194 45.70 15.45 -38.81
CA LYS A 194 45.69 16.77 -39.45
C LYS A 194 47.09 17.39 -39.50
N THR A 195 47.84 17.36 -38.40
CA THR A 195 49.21 17.89 -38.34
C THR A 195 50.13 17.19 -39.34
N VAL A 196 50.11 15.85 -39.39
CA VAL A 196 50.93 15.06 -40.31
C VAL A 196 50.59 15.34 -41.78
N LEU A 197 49.33 15.67 -42.10
CA LEU A 197 48.93 16.02 -43.47
C LEU A 197 49.31 17.44 -43.90
N THR A 198 49.72 18.31 -42.96
CA THR A 198 50.13 19.70 -43.24
C THR A 198 51.64 19.91 -43.32
N GLU A 199 52.43 18.88 -43.00
CA GLU A 199 53.89 18.83 -43.24
C GLU A 199 54.20 18.29 -44.64
#